data_AF-A0A538T984-F1
#
_entry.id   AF-A0A538T984-F1
#
_cell.length_a   1.000
_cell.length_b   1.000
_cell.length_c   1.000
_cell.angle_alpha   90.00
_cell.angle_beta   90.00
_cell.angle_gamma   90.00
#
_symmetry.space_group_name_H-M   'P 1'
#
loop_
_entity.id
_entity.type
_entity.pdbx_description
1 polymer ?
#
loop_
_entity_poly.entity_id
_entity_poly.type
_entity_poly.pdbx_seq_one_letter_code
_entity_poly.pdbx_strand_id
1 'polypeptide(L)'
;MPLAMAFSPDSARVVALLSGHREQSLQVVDPTSRRVTQTLVQPAAFLGLAFSRDGRTLYASGGSQDVVYRYTWEGDSAALSDSIRLDPKGSVGLGIRYPSGMAISPDGRWLYVAENLADSLAVVDLSAGRVVQRLATGRYPYGVVAGPDGRVYVSAWGGSWLATFAPHTAGLEAGPRVPVGRHPSALVLNTRGTRLFVARASFDRIAVVDTRRGAVIGELNDGAAKGPPEGATPNGLALSRDNRRLYVAEADNNATAVFELSAATADAPGTEGRDALLGRVPVEWYPTAVLADGNTLLVLNGKGRGTGPNPRRRQPGKKAEPDERSYTLGQTSGSLTTVSLPTGRGLDALSRRVARAEGWDRTRARPTYPPFTHVIYVIKENRTYDQMFGDMSAGDGDTSLVYFPRDVSPNHHALAERFGLFDRFFVNAEVSADGHDWSTAAYAPDYVEKTVPSLYSDRGRTYDYEGENRDTIPDDDVNEPGTGYLWDSAARAGVTIRNYGEFAIRDRSGRWTATKAPLAANTSPDFPGWDLETTDQKRVDAWLGEFRRFVAADTMPALTFLRLPNDHTAGAKAGAPTPRAYVADNDLALGRVIDALSHSPFWNNTVVFVLEDDAQ
;
A
#
# COMPACT_ATOMS: atom_id res chain seq x y z
N MET A 1 5.02 -8.36 -7.33
CA MET A 1 4.80 -6.93 -7.54
C MET A 1 6.12 -6.28 -7.97
N PRO A 2 6.22 -5.75 -9.20
CA PRO A 2 7.30 -4.85 -9.59
C PRO A 2 7.15 -3.46 -8.95
N LEU A 3 8.26 -2.87 -8.50
CA LEU A 3 8.23 -1.59 -7.76
C LEU A 3 9.02 -0.45 -8.42
N ALA A 4 10.04 -0.77 -9.20
CA ALA A 4 10.87 0.23 -9.84
C ALA A 4 11.32 -0.26 -11.20
N MET A 5 11.60 0.68 -12.09
CA MET A 5 12.32 0.41 -13.33
C MET A 5 13.20 1.58 -13.72
N ALA A 6 14.25 1.29 -14.47
CA ALA A 6 15.16 2.29 -15.00
C ALA A 6 15.60 1.93 -16.42
N PHE A 7 15.82 2.96 -17.26
CA PHE A 7 16.56 2.80 -18.50
C PHE A 7 18.04 2.54 -18.19
N SER A 8 18.69 1.71 -19.01
CA SER A 8 20.15 1.78 -19.15
C SER A 8 20.55 3.19 -19.65
N PRO A 9 21.77 3.67 -19.38
CA PRO A 9 22.17 5.03 -19.77
C PRO A 9 22.06 5.33 -21.28
N ASP A 10 22.21 4.31 -22.13
CA ASP A 10 22.03 4.38 -23.58
C ASP A 10 20.56 4.20 -24.04
N SER A 11 19.63 3.99 -23.10
CA SER A 11 18.21 3.69 -23.32
C SER A 11 17.94 2.41 -24.14
N ALA A 12 18.94 1.56 -24.35
CA ALA A 12 18.80 0.32 -25.11
C ALA A 12 18.01 -0.75 -24.35
N ARG A 13 17.91 -0.63 -23.02
CA ARG A 13 17.30 -1.64 -22.14
C ARG A 13 16.51 -0.95 -21.03
N VAL A 14 15.48 -1.64 -20.54
CA VAL A 14 14.76 -1.28 -19.31
C VAL A 14 14.96 -2.41 -18.32
N VAL A 15 15.33 -2.10 -17.09
CA VAL A 15 15.40 -3.08 -16.01
C VAL A 15 14.28 -2.81 -15.02
N ALA A 16 13.42 -3.80 -14.79
CA ALA A 16 12.38 -3.76 -13.78
C ALA A 16 12.80 -4.58 -12.54
N LEU A 17 12.60 -4.03 -11.35
CA LEU A 17 12.84 -4.70 -10.08
C LEU A 17 11.54 -5.28 -9.53
N LEU A 18 11.55 -6.58 -9.26
CA LEU A 18 10.43 -7.35 -8.70
C LEU A 18 10.63 -7.53 -7.19
N SER A 19 9.70 -7.04 -6.39
CA SER A 19 9.61 -7.22 -4.93
C SER A 19 8.26 -7.85 -4.57
N GLY A 20 7.92 -8.97 -5.21
CA GLY A 20 6.67 -9.69 -4.99
C GLY A 20 6.72 -10.68 -3.82
N HIS A 21 5.56 -11.26 -3.51
CA HIS A 21 5.42 -12.36 -2.55
C HIS A 21 6.15 -13.62 -3.04
N ARG A 22 5.94 -14.02 -4.30
CA ARG A 22 6.61 -15.18 -4.92
C ARG A 22 8.09 -14.92 -5.17
N GLU A 23 8.43 -14.44 -6.36
CA GLU A 23 9.80 -14.19 -6.79
C GLU A 23 10.19 -12.73 -6.53
N GLN A 24 11.43 -12.53 -6.10
CA GLN A 24 12.11 -11.24 -6.10
C GLN A 24 13.33 -11.35 -7.04
N SER A 25 13.41 -10.45 -8.01
CA SER A 25 14.36 -10.56 -9.13
C SER A 25 14.44 -9.25 -9.91
N LEU A 26 15.33 -9.20 -10.89
CA LEU A 26 15.35 -8.16 -11.91
C LEU A 26 14.95 -8.76 -13.25
N GLN A 27 14.17 -8.04 -14.04
CA GLN A 27 13.87 -8.41 -15.42
C GLN A 27 14.43 -7.35 -16.37
N VAL A 28 15.27 -7.79 -17.30
CA VAL A 28 15.77 -6.97 -18.41
C VAL A 28 14.76 -7.07 -19.54
N VAL A 29 14.29 -5.92 -20.02
CA VAL A 29 13.29 -5.79 -21.07
C VAL A 29 13.91 -5.00 -22.21
N ASP A 30 13.77 -5.52 -23.42
CA ASP A 30 14.03 -4.74 -24.64
C ASP A 30 12.83 -3.80 -24.87
N PRO A 31 13.02 -2.47 -24.81
CA PRO A 31 11.92 -1.51 -24.98
C PRO A 31 11.29 -1.53 -26.38
N THR A 32 12.01 -2.04 -27.39
CA THR A 32 11.53 -2.12 -28.77
C THR A 32 10.64 -3.35 -28.97
N SER A 33 11.15 -4.55 -28.68
CA SER A 33 10.37 -5.79 -28.83
C SER A 33 9.39 -6.04 -27.68
N ARG A 34 9.55 -5.35 -26.54
CA ARG A 34 8.75 -5.47 -25.31
C ARG A 34 8.82 -6.87 -24.70
N ARG A 35 9.91 -7.59 -24.95
CA ARG A 35 10.15 -8.93 -24.41
C ARG A 35 11.13 -8.83 -23.25
N VAL A 36 10.88 -9.65 -22.22
CA VAL A 36 11.88 -9.95 -21.21
C VAL A 36 12.99 -10.74 -21.89
N THR A 37 14.19 -10.17 -21.94
CA THR A 37 15.38 -10.81 -22.52
C THR A 37 16.19 -11.57 -21.49
N GLN A 38 16.06 -11.21 -20.21
CA GLN A 38 16.75 -11.87 -19.10
C GLN A 38 16.00 -11.69 -17.78
N THR A 39 16.00 -12.73 -16.93
CA THR A 39 15.60 -12.65 -15.52
C THR A 39 16.80 -12.94 -14.63
N LEU A 40 17.07 -12.06 -13.67
CA LEU A 40 18.18 -12.14 -12.72
C LEU A 40 17.58 -12.34 -11.31
N VAL A 41 17.53 -13.59 -10.85
CA VAL A 41 16.96 -13.91 -9.54
C VAL A 41 17.86 -13.37 -8.41
N GLN A 42 17.26 -12.76 -7.39
CA GLN A 42 17.97 -12.34 -6.18
C GLN A 42 17.22 -12.74 -4.91
N PRO A 43 17.91 -13.03 -3.79
CA PRO A 43 17.26 -13.51 -2.57
C PRO A 43 16.18 -12.56 -2.00
N ALA A 44 16.40 -11.25 -2.09
CA ALA A 44 15.38 -10.24 -1.80
C ALA A 44 15.64 -8.94 -2.56
N ALA A 45 14.61 -8.10 -2.69
CA ALA A 45 14.58 -6.85 -3.43
C ALA A 45 13.56 -5.89 -2.80
N PHE A 46 13.72 -4.58 -3.01
CA PHE A 46 12.68 -3.61 -2.66
C PHE A 46 12.45 -2.53 -3.71
N LEU A 47 13.22 -1.43 -3.69
CA LEU A 47 12.97 -0.27 -4.57
C LEU A 47 14.17 0.10 -5.43
N GLY A 48 15.36 0.16 -4.86
CA GLY A 48 16.48 0.84 -5.51
C GLY A 48 17.04 0.13 -6.72
N LEU A 49 17.19 0.90 -7.81
CA LEU A 49 17.93 0.57 -9.01
C LEU A 49 18.77 1.79 -9.42
N ALA A 50 20.05 1.60 -9.70
CA ALA A 50 20.89 2.66 -10.27
C ALA A 50 21.96 2.08 -11.20
N PHE A 51 22.11 2.65 -12.39
CA PHE A 51 23.19 2.32 -13.31
C PHE A 51 24.42 3.19 -13.07
N SER A 52 25.62 2.59 -13.18
CA SER A 52 26.84 3.35 -13.39
C SER A 52 26.72 4.20 -14.66
N ARG A 53 27.43 5.32 -14.71
CA ARG A 53 27.34 6.27 -15.84
C ARG A 53 27.70 5.66 -17.19
N ASP A 54 28.62 4.71 -17.19
CA ASP A 54 29.04 3.97 -18.39
C ASP A 54 28.10 2.81 -18.73
N GLY A 55 27.05 2.57 -17.93
CA GLY A 55 26.06 1.51 -18.13
C GLY A 55 26.59 0.09 -17.87
N ARG A 56 27.84 -0.06 -17.42
CA ARG A 56 28.47 -1.38 -17.25
C ARG A 56 28.07 -2.08 -15.96
N THR A 57 27.60 -1.34 -14.96
CA THR A 57 27.20 -1.87 -13.67
C THR A 57 25.81 -1.39 -13.28
N LEU A 58 24.98 -2.31 -12.80
CA LEU A 58 23.70 -2.01 -12.17
C LEU A 58 23.80 -2.35 -10.69
N TYR A 59 23.34 -1.41 -9.87
CA TYR A 59 23.17 -1.57 -8.45
C TYR A 59 21.69 -1.81 -8.17
N ALA A 60 21.37 -2.86 -7.42
CA ALA A 60 20.01 -3.20 -7.05
C ALA A 60 19.90 -3.40 -5.53
N SER A 61 18.80 -2.90 -4.95
CA SER A 61 18.49 -3.11 -3.55
C SER A 61 18.36 -4.61 -3.26
N GLY A 62 19.01 -5.07 -2.19
CA GLY A 62 18.85 -6.42 -1.65
C GLY A 62 17.72 -6.55 -0.62
N GLY A 63 16.87 -5.52 -0.44
CA GLY A 63 15.77 -5.51 0.52
C GLY A 63 16.19 -6.02 1.90
N SER A 64 15.53 -7.07 2.40
CA SER A 64 15.84 -7.65 3.71
C SER A 64 17.23 -8.23 3.85
N GLN A 65 18.01 -8.39 2.79
CA GLN A 65 19.39 -8.88 2.88
C GLN A 65 20.39 -7.82 3.35
N ASP A 66 19.99 -6.55 3.50
CA ASP A 66 20.86 -5.45 3.94
C ASP A 66 22.13 -5.31 3.08
N VAL A 67 22.00 -5.62 1.79
CA VAL A 67 23.05 -5.49 0.78
C VAL A 67 22.57 -4.70 -0.43
N VAL A 68 23.52 -4.18 -1.20
CA VAL A 68 23.29 -3.75 -2.58
C VAL A 68 23.95 -4.78 -3.50
N TYR A 69 23.16 -5.41 -4.36
CA TYR A 69 23.68 -6.32 -5.39
C TYR A 69 24.29 -5.54 -6.54
N ARG A 70 25.43 -6.01 -7.06
CA ARG A 70 26.09 -5.46 -8.24
C ARG A 70 26.02 -6.44 -9.39
N TYR A 71 25.45 -6.00 -10.51
CA TYR A 71 25.39 -6.75 -11.75
C TYR A 71 26.28 -6.09 -12.79
N THR A 72 27.07 -6.88 -13.52
CA THR A 72 27.94 -6.40 -14.59
C THR A 72 27.49 -6.94 -15.94
N TRP A 73 27.59 -6.11 -16.98
CA TRP A 73 27.20 -6.50 -18.35
C TRP A 73 28.36 -7.13 -19.11
N GLU A 74 28.06 -8.24 -19.77
CA GLU A 74 28.89 -8.88 -20.78
C GLU A 74 28.06 -9.01 -22.07
N GLY A 75 28.29 -8.10 -23.01
CA GLY A 75 27.47 -7.98 -24.22
C GLY A 75 26.02 -7.59 -23.89
N ASP A 76 25.09 -8.49 -24.20
CA ASP A 76 23.64 -8.29 -23.99
C ASP A 76 23.08 -8.89 -22.69
N SER A 77 23.91 -9.56 -21.91
CA SER A 77 23.52 -10.22 -20.67
C SER A 77 24.22 -9.58 -19.48
N ALA A 78 23.52 -9.53 -18.35
CA ALA A 78 24.10 -9.16 -17.06
C ALA A 78 24.33 -10.41 -16.19
N ALA A 79 25.30 -10.36 -15.29
CA ALA A 79 25.51 -11.39 -14.28
C ALA A 79 25.74 -10.74 -12.91
N LEU A 80 25.33 -11.42 -11.84
CA LEU A 80 25.65 -10.99 -10.47
C LEU A 80 27.17 -11.06 -10.30
N SER A 81 27.80 -9.92 -10.07
CA SER A 81 29.23 -9.81 -9.81
C SER A 81 29.52 -10.08 -8.34
N ASP A 82 28.89 -9.31 -7.44
CA ASP A 82 28.95 -9.50 -5.99
C ASP A 82 27.86 -8.66 -5.27
N SER A 83 28.05 -8.41 -3.96
CA SER A 83 27.18 -7.55 -3.17
C SER A 83 27.97 -6.66 -2.21
N ILE A 84 27.55 -5.40 -2.06
CA ILE A 84 28.07 -4.48 -1.05
C ILE A 84 27.24 -4.62 0.22
N ARG A 85 27.88 -4.97 1.34
CA ARG A 85 27.21 -5.09 2.64
C ARG A 85 26.96 -3.71 3.24
N LEU A 86 25.73 -3.44 3.67
CA LEU A 86 25.41 -2.24 4.43
C LEU A 86 25.64 -2.46 5.92
N ASP A 87 25.26 -3.62 6.46
CA ASP A 87 25.50 -4.00 7.85
C ASP A 87 25.86 -5.49 7.97
N PRO A 88 26.74 -5.90 8.90
CA PRO A 88 26.82 -7.30 9.31
C PRO A 88 25.47 -7.81 9.83
N LYS A 89 24.94 -8.88 9.22
CA LYS A 89 23.76 -9.57 9.73
C LYS A 89 24.10 -10.48 10.90
N GLY A 90 23.28 -10.44 11.95
CA GLY A 90 23.17 -11.49 12.96
C GLY A 90 22.39 -12.72 12.45
N SER A 91 22.17 -13.71 13.30
CA SER A 91 21.47 -14.97 12.98
C SER A 91 19.94 -14.84 12.82
N VAL A 92 19.36 -13.65 13.01
CA VAL A 92 17.91 -13.41 12.92
C VAL A 92 17.56 -12.76 11.57
N GLY A 93 16.56 -13.31 10.88
CA GLY A 93 16.30 -13.11 9.45
C GLY A 93 15.60 -11.79 9.01
N LEU A 94 15.35 -10.85 9.91
CA LEU A 94 14.76 -9.55 9.53
C LEU A 94 15.82 -8.60 8.95
N GLY A 95 15.42 -7.76 7.98
CA GLY A 95 16.30 -6.69 7.51
C GLY A 95 16.34 -5.58 8.56
N ILE A 96 17.52 -5.03 8.87
CA ILE A 96 17.67 -3.92 9.82
C ILE A 96 17.96 -2.58 9.13
N ARG A 97 18.48 -2.61 7.90
CA ARG A 97 18.71 -1.42 7.07
C ARG A 97 17.68 -1.32 5.96
N TYR A 98 17.38 -2.44 5.31
CA TYR A 98 16.38 -2.55 4.25
C TYR A 98 16.60 -1.50 3.13
N PRO A 99 17.69 -1.62 2.34
CA PRO A 99 18.00 -0.69 1.25
C PRO A 99 16.78 -0.45 0.35
N SER A 100 16.44 0.82 0.14
CA SER A 100 15.32 1.24 -0.69
C SER A 100 15.85 2.03 -1.90
N GLY A 101 15.37 3.24 -2.16
CA GLY A 101 15.84 4.08 -3.25
C GLY A 101 17.33 4.36 -3.16
N MET A 102 17.96 4.53 -4.33
CA MET A 102 19.39 4.80 -4.42
C MET A 102 19.72 5.69 -5.62
N ALA A 103 20.82 6.43 -5.52
CA ALA A 103 21.33 7.27 -6.60
C ALA A 103 22.86 7.28 -6.59
N ILE A 104 23.46 7.35 -7.78
CA ILE A 104 24.91 7.49 -7.93
C ILE A 104 25.27 8.98 -8.02
N SER A 105 26.38 9.36 -7.39
CA SER A 105 26.91 10.72 -7.46
C SER A 105 27.27 11.13 -8.89
N PRO A 106 27.25 12.45 -9.21
CA PRO A 106 27.63 12.92 -10.54
C PRO A 106 29.08 12.61 -10.94
N ASP A 107 29.98 12.30 -10.03
CA ASP A 107 31.33 11.86 -10.37
C ASP A 107 31.47 10.33 -10.47
N GLY A 108 30.40 9.58 -10.17
CA GLY A 108 30.40 8.11 -10.19
C GLY A 108 31.14 7.47 -9.03
N ARG A 109 31.58 8.23 -8.02
CA ARG A 109 32.39 7.73 -6.89
C ARG A 109 31.55 7.15 -5.77
N TRP A 110 30.34 7.66 -5.57
CA TRP A 110 29.49 7.34 -4.44
C TRP A 110 28.16 6.75 -4.88
N LEU A 111 27.67 5.77 -4.12
CA LEU A 111 26.28 5.35 -4.15
C LEU A 111 25.60 5.79 -2.85
N TYR A 112 24.50 6.52 -2.98
CA TYR A 112 23.67 6.95 -1.86
C TYR A 112 22.49 6.00 -1.75
N VAL A 113 22.28 5.40 -0.58
CA VAL A 113 21.27 4.35 -0.36
C VAL A 113 20.40 4.70 0.83
N ALA A 114 19.10 4.84 0.63
CA ALA A 114 18.15 5.01 1.73
C ALA A 114 17.99 3.68 2.48
N GLU A 115 18.31 3.67 3.78
CA GLU A 115 18.14 2.54 4.68
C GLU A 115 16.76 2.66 5.35
N ASN A 116 15.73 2.07 4.73
CA ASN A 116 14.32 2.29 5.07
C ASN A 116 13.95 1.93 6.51
N LEU A 117 14.56 0.88 7.09
CA LEU A 117 14.28 0.48 8.48
C LEU A 117 15.23 1.12 9.50
N ALA A 118 16.26 1.84 9.04
CA ALA A 118 17.24 2.51 9.90
C ALA A 118 17.13 4.04 9.92
N ASP A 119 16.18 4.61 9.17
CA ASP A 119 15.93 6.06 9.10
C ASP A 119 17.17 6.88 8.68
N SER A 120 18.04 6.27 7.86
CA SER A 120 19.32 6.85 7.45
C SER A 120 19.58 6.79 5.94
N LEU A 121 20.50 7.63 5.49
CA LEU A 121 21.13 7.56 4.18
C LEU A 121 22.55 7.02 4.35
N ALA A 122 22.87 5.89 3.73
CA ALA A 122 24.23 5.38 3.64
C ALA A 122 24.95 5.98 2.42
N VAL A 123 26.20 6.41 2.62
CA VAL A 123 27.13 6.79 1.55
C VAL A 123 28.12 5.66 1.36
N VAL A 124 28.10 5.04 0.18
CA VAL A 124 28.93 3.90 -0.18
C VAL A 124 30.03 4.37 -1.14
N ASP A 125 31.28 4.10 -0.78
CA ASP A 125 32.41 4.24 -1.69
C ASP A 125 32.37 3.10 -2.71
N LEU A 126 32.16 3.42 -3.99
CA LEU A 126 32.05 2.40 -5.04
C LEU A 126 33.40 1.76 -5.38
N SER A 127 34.52 2.46 -5.13
CA SER A 127 35.86 1.92 -5.34
C SER A 127 36.28 0.97 -4.23
N ALA A 128 35.93 1.29 -2.98
CA ALA A 128 36.24 0.45 -1.82
C ALA A 128 35.15 -0.59 -1.52
N GLY A 129 33.97 -0.48 -2.13
CA GLY A 129 32.85 -1.42 -1.94
C GLY A 129 32.30 -1.45 -0.51
N ARG A 130 32.30 -0.31 0.18
CA ARG A 130 31.89 -0.22 1.59
C ARG A 130 31.22 1.10 1.94
N VAL A 131 30.37 1.07 2.97
CA VAL A 131 29.81 2.27 3.59
C VAL A 131 30.93 3.09 4.23
N VAL A 132 30.95 4.40 3.97
CA VAL A 132 31.91 5.36 4.56
C VAL A 132 31.23 6.38 5.48
N GLN A 133 29.92 6.58 5.33
CA GLN A 133 29.16 7.55 6.11
C GLN A 133 27.70 7.12 6.23
N ARG A 134 27.05 7.54 7.32
CA ARG A 134 25.60 7.50 7.49
C ARG A 134 25.10 8.85 7.97
N LEU A 135 23.98 9.29 7.43
CA LEU A 135 23.33 10.54 7.82
C LEU A 135 21.86 10.27 8.15
N ALA A 136 21.32 10.97 9.15
CA ALA A 136 19.93 10.83 9.54
C ALA A 136 18.97 11.40 8.47
N THR A 137 17.81 10.78 8.33
CA THR A 137 16.72 11.19 7.42
C THR A 137 15.40 11.32 8.17
N GLY A 138 14.27 11.33 7.46
CA GLY A 138 12.95 11.11 8.05
C GLY A 138 12.66 9.62 8.28
N ARG A 139 11.52 9.30 8.89
CA ARG A 139 11.15 7.90 9.17
C ARG A 139 10.77 7.17 7.88
N TYR A 140 11.29 5.96 7.67
CA TYR A 140 11.09 5.17 6.45
C TYR A 140 11.54 5.87 5.16
N PRO A 141 12.84 6.22 5.03
CA PRO A 141 13.36 6.86 3.80
C PRO A 141 13.10 5.96 2.60
N TYR A 142 12.64 6.55 1.50
CA TYR A 142 12.08 5.83 0.35
C TYR A 142 12.82 6.14 -0.95
N GLY A 143 12.62 7.33 -1.53
CA GLY A 143 13.25 7.75 -2.79
C GLY A 143 14.54 8.51 -2.54
N VAL A 144 15.52 8.35 -3.44
CA VAL A 144 16.80 9.09 -3.41
C VAL A 144 17.09 9.63 -4.81
N VAL A 145 17.38 10.93 -4.92
CA VAL A 145 17.87 11.53 -6.17
C VAL A 145 19.11 12.38 -5.90
N ALA A 146 20.07 12.35 -6.82
CA ALA A 146 21.27 13.18 -6.81
C ALA A 146 21.24 14.15 -7.98
N GLY A 147 21.35 15.45 -7.69
CA GLY A 147 21.38 16.52 -8.69
C GLY A 147 22.74 16.62 -9.40
N PRO A 148 22.79 17.31 -10.56
CA PRO A 148 24.06 17.54 -11.28
C PRO A 148 25.09 18.32 -10.48
N ASP A 149 24.65 19.13 -9.51
CA ASP A 149 25.49 19.87 -8.56
C ASP A 149 25.97 19.01 -7.37
N GLY A 150 25.57 17.73 -7.34
CA GLY A 150 25.90 16.77 -6.31
C GLY A 150 25.00 16.82 -5.07
N ARG A 151 24.03 17.74 -5.00
CA ARG A 151 23.06 17.73 -3.89
C ARG A 151 22.21 16.46 -3.93
N VAL A 152 21.92 15.91 -2.76
CA VAL A 152 21.11 14.70 -2.61
C VAL A 152 19.82 15.04 -1.88
N TYR A 153 18.71 14.51 -2.36
CA TYR A 153 17.38 14.64 -1.76
C TYR A 153 16.84 13.26 -1.45
N VAL A 154 16.29 13.11 -0.25
CA VAL A 154 15.71 11.86 0.25
C VAL A 154 14.30 12.13 0.75
N SER A 155 13.34 11.38 0.20
CA SER A 155 11.96 11.35 0.69
C SER A 155 11.81 10.27 1.77
N ALA A 156 10.79 10.39 2.61
CA ALA A 156 10.54 9.45 3.69
C ALA A 156 9.03 9.33 3.92
N TRP A 157 8.50 8.11 3.85
CA TRP A 157 7.04 7.86 3.94
C TRP A 157 6.46 8.32 5.28
N GLY A 158 7.17 8.06 6.39
CA GLY A 158 6.77 8.48 7.74
C GLY A 158 7.18 9.91 8.08
N GLY A 159 7.17 10.82 7.10
CA GLY A 159 7.62 12.21 7.26
C GLY A 159 6.79 13.22 6.48
N SER A 160 7.11 14.51 6.66
CA SER A 160 6.43 15.64 6.00
C SER A 160 7.38 16.60 5.27
N TRP A 161 8.65 16.18 5.13
CA TRP A 161 9.76 16.98 4.62
C TRP A 161 10.78 16.10 3.90
N LEU A 162 11.59 16.71 3.02
CA LEU A 162 12.75 16.07 2.38
C LEU A 162 14.02 16.28 3.19
N ALA A 163 14.78 15.22 3.42
CA ALA A 163 16.17 15.37 3.86
C ALA A 163 17.02 15.83 2.68
N THR A 164 17.86 16.84 2.90
CA THR A 164 18.78 17.34 1.87
C THR A 164 20.22 17.20 2.34
N PHE A 165 21.12 16.98 1.39
CA PHE A 165 22.54 16.84 1.65
C PHE A 165 23.35 17.54 0.56
N ALA A 166 24.47 18.15 0.94
CA ALA A 166 25.39 18.79 0.02
C ALA A 166 26.70 17.96 -0.10
N PRO A 167 27.37 17.97 -1.27
CA PRO A 167 28.69 17.37 -1.41
C PRO A 167 29.69 17.94 -0.41
N HIS A 168 30.47 17.06 0.20
CA HIS A 168 31.61 17.40 1.04
C HIS A 168 32.83 16.55 0.66
N THR A 169 34.04 16.96 1.05
CA THR A 169 35.31 16.37 0.58
C THR A 169 35.41 14.85 0.77
N ALA A 170 34.76 14.31 1.81
CA ALA A 170 34.78 12.89 2.17
C ALA A 170 33.38 12.23 2.18
N GLY A 171 32.37 12.85 1.56
CA GLY A 171 31.01 12.33 1.54
C GLY A 171 29.96 13.43 1.40
N LEU A 172 29.02 13.48 2.34
CA LEU A 172 27.92 14.44 2.37
C LEU A 172 27.90 15.23 3.67
N GLU A 173 27.34 16.43 3.62
CA GLU A 173 26.97 17.23 4.79
C GLU A 173 25.44 17.41 4.81
N ALA A 174 24.83 17.33 6.00
CA ALA A 174 23.39 17.55 6.15
C ALA A 174 23.00 19.00 5.84
N GLY A 175 22.01 19.17 4.97
CA GLY A 175 21.42 20.44 4.60
C GLY A 175 20.09 20.71 5.31
N PRO A 176 19.42 21.83 4.97
CA PRO A 176 18.12 22.16 5.53
C PRO A 176 17.03 21.16 5.10
N ARG A 177 16.06 20.93 5.97
CA ARG A 177 14.86 20.16 5.64
C ARG A 177 13.95 21.01 4.75
N VAL A 178 13.35 20.41 3.72
CA VAL A 178 12.37 21.10 2.86
C VAL A 178 10.97 20.55 3.18
N PRO A 179 10.08 21.34 3.81
CA PRO A 179 8.70 20.92 4.04
C PRO A 179 7.99 20.72 2.70
N VAL A 180 7.43 19.52 2.49
CA VAL A 180 6.71 19.17 1.25
C VAL A 180 5.30 18.66 1.52
N GLY A 181 4.96 18.39 2.78
CA GLY A 181 3.70 17.74 3.14
C GLY A 181 3.94 16.26 3.43
N ARG A 182 2.96 15.64 4.08
CA ARG A 182 3.05 14.28 4.62
C ARG A 182 3.15 13.24 3.50
N HIS A 183 3.82 12.14 3.81
CA HIS A 183 3.98 10.97 2.95
C HIS A 183 4.70 11.21 1.60
N PRO A 184 5.84 11.95 1.56
CA PRO A 184 6.60 12.12 0.34
C PRO A 184 7.21 10.78 -0.12
N SER A 185 7.01 10.44 -1.39
CA SER A 185 7.40 9.16 -1.99
C SER A 185 8.35 9.34 -3.18
N ALA A 186 7.89 9.15 -4.42
CA ALA A 186 8.72 9.27 -5.62
C ALA A 186 9.26 10.69 -5.83
N LEU A 187 10.48 10.74 -6.35
CA LEU A 187 11.24 11.97 -6.60
C LEU A 187 11.71 11.97 -8.06
N VAL A 188 11.56 13.09 -8.76
CA VAL A 188 12.22 13.31 -10.05
C VAL A 188 12.75 14.74 -10.18
N LEU A 189 14.01 14.87 -10.62
CA LEU A 189 14.63 16.15 -10.91
C LEU A 189 14.46 16.49 -12.40
N ASN A 190 14.27 17.77 -12.71
CA ASN A 190 14.46 18.24 -14.08
C ASN A 190 15.93 18.11 -14.49
N THR A 191 16.20 18.15 -15.80
CA THR A 191 17.56 17.94 -16.35
C THR A 191 18.63 18.84 -15.73
N ARG A 192 18.27 20.08 -15.36
CA ARG A 192 19.20 21.06 -14.75
C ARG A 192 19.34 20.91 -13.23
N GLY A 193 18.54 20.04 -12.61
CA GLY A 193 18.49 19.88 -11.15
C GLY A 193 17.94 21.10 -10.41
N THR A 194 17.28 22.04 -11.10
CA THR A 194 16.71 23.26 -10.50
C THR A 194 15.29 23.07 -9.98
N ARG A 195 14.63 21.98 -10.38
CA ARG A 195 13.27 21.61 -9.99
C ARG A 195 13.23 20.17 -9.55
N LEU A 196 12.65 19.95 -8.37
CA LEU A 196 12.39 18.63 -7.83
C LEU A 196 10.87 18.45 -7.67
N PHE A 197 10.33 17.43 -8.30
CA PHE A 197 8.94 17.01 -8.15
C PHE A 197 8.87 15.89 -7.12
N VAL A 198 7.95 16.02 -6.17
CA VAL A 198 7.77 15.10 -5.06
C VAL A 198 6.34 14.61 -5.04
N ALA A 199 6.14 13.33 -5.31
CA ALA A 199 4.84 12.72 -5.15
C ALA A 199 4.51 12.58 -3.66
N ARG A 200 3.27 12.82 -3.28
CA ARG A 200 2.77 12.57 -1.93
C ARG A 200 1.77 11.43 -2.00
N ALA A 201 2.19 10.20 -1.73
CA ALA A 201 1.38 9.06 -2.13
C ALA A 201 0.03 8.96 -1.41
N SER A 202 -0.11 9.54 -0.20
CA SER A 202 -1.39 9.59 0.51
C SER A 202 -2.12 10.93 0.37
N PHE A 203 -1.68 11.82 -0.53
CA PHE A 203 -2.31 13.10 -0.80
C PHE A 203 -2.23 13.38 -2.29
N ASP A 204 -3.35 13.39 -3.02
CA ASP A 204 -3.48 13.50 -4.51
C ASP A 204 -2.82 14.77 -5.13
N ARG A 205 -1.52 14.92 -4.96
CA ARG A 205 -0.76 16.14 -5.13
C ARG A 205 0.72 15.83 -5.35
N ILE A 206 1.36 16.68 -6.14
CA ILE A 206 2.80 16.65 -6.38
C ILE A 206 3.37 18.00 -5.96
N ALA A 207 4.27 18.03 -4.99
CA ALA A 207 4.96 19.25 -4.59
C ALA A 207 6.10 19.56 -5.57
N VAL A 208 6.25 20.83 -5.94
CA VAL A 208 7.34 21.32 -6.82
C VAL A 208 8.29 22.18 -6.00
N VAL A 209 9.53 21.73 -5.85
CA VAL A 209 10.58 22.41 -5.07
C VAL A 209 11.55 23.13 -6.01
N ASP A 210 11.81 24.41 -5.76
CA ASP A 210 12.97 25.10 -6.32
C ASP A 210 14.21 24.74 -5.48
N THR A 211 15.09 23.93 -6.05
CA THR A 211 16.26 23.38 -5.35
C THR A 211 17.29 24.44 -4.98
N ARG A 212 17.32 25.57 -5.70
CA ARG A 212 18.22 26.70 -5.43
C ARG A 212 17.78 27.48 -4.20
N ARG A 213 16.46 27.56 -4.00
CA ARG A 213 15.83 28.23 -2.85
C ARG A 213 15.62 27.29 -1.67
N GLY A 214 15.59 25.98 -1.91
CA GLY A 214 15.27 24.98 -0.90
C GLY A 214 13.82 25.08 -0.41
N ALA A 215 12.88 25.41 -1.29
CA ALA A 215 11.49 25.68 -0.93
C ALA A 215 10.50 25.20 -1.98
N VAL A 216 9.32 24.79 -1.53
CA VAL A 216 8.16 24.51 -2.40
C VAL A 216 7.72 25.82 -3.05
N ILE A 217 7.54 25.79 -4.38
CA ILE A 217 7.10 26.93 -5.20
C ILE A 217 5.72 26.72 -5.82
N GLY A 218 5.17 25.51 -5.74
CA GLY A 218 3.86 25.17 -6.27
C GLY A 218 3.51 23.71 -5.99
N GLU A 219 2.25 23.37 -6.21
CA GLU A 219 1.75 22.00 -6.14
C GLU A 219 0.90 21.72 -7.38
N LEU A 220 1.03 20.53 -7.94
CA LEU A 220 0.16 20.03 -9.01
C LEU A 220 -0.96 19.21 -8.38
N ASN A 221 -2.21 19.49 -8.76
CA ASN A 221 -3.38 18.80 -8.23
C ASN A 221 -3.73 17.58 -9.08
N ASP A 222 -3.66 16.40 -8.48
CA ASP A 222 -3.98 15.10 -9.09
C ASP A 222 -5.39 14.62 -8.74
N GLY A 223 -6.13 15.33 -7.89
CA GLY A 223 -7.51 14.98 -7.57
C GLY A 223 -8.42 15.09 -8.80
N ALA A 224 -9.34 14.14 -8.96
CA ALA A 224 -10.38 14.23 -9.98
C ALA A 224 -11.47 15.24 -9.54
N ALA A 225 -11.87 16.16 -10.43
CA ALA A 225 -12.82 17.23 -10.09
C ALA A 225 -14.19 16.75 -9.55
N LYS A 226 -14.59 15.52 -9.86
CA LYS A 226 -15.82 14.87 -9.38
C LYS A 226 -15.54 13.60 -8.56
N GLY A 227 -14.27 13.31 -8.28
CA GLY A 227 -13.86 12.17 -7.46
C GLY A 227 -13.80 12.54 -5.97
N PRO A 228 -13.40 11.59 -5.11
CA PRO A 228 -13.03 11.91 -3.73
C PRO A 228 -11.83 12.89 -3.70
N PRO A 229 -11.63 13.61 -2.58
CA PRO A 229 -10.53 14.57 -2.45
C PRO A 229 -9.14 13.90 -2.35
N GLU A 230 -9.12 12.61 -1.99
CA GLU A 230 -7.94 11.75 -1.85
C GLU A 230 -8.25 10.36 -2.44
N GLY A 231 -7.23 9.65 -2.93
CA GLY A 231 -7.33 8.28 -3.43
C GLY A 231 -6.75 8.07 -4.83
N ALA A 232 -6.05 9.04 -5.41
CA ALA A 232 -5.31 8.86 -6.67
C ALA A 232 -3.98 8.12 -6.47
N THR A 233 -3.37 8.28 -5.31
CA THR A 233 -2.11 7.63 -4.91
C THR A 233 -0.96 7.88 -5.90
N PRO A 234 -0.51 9.14 -6.07
CA PRO A 234 0.61 9.45 -6.94
C PRO A 234 1.90 8.85 -6.35
N ASN A 235 2.52 7.90 -7.04
CA ASN A 235 3.62 7.13 -6.45
C ASN A 235 4.82 6.86 -7.36
N GLY A 236 4.76 7.29 -8.62
CA GLY A 236 5.83 7.17 -9.61
C GLY A 236 5.81 8.37 -10.56
N LEU A 237 6.98 8.92 -10.89
CA LEU A 237 7.10 10.17 -11.64
C LEU A 237 8.08 10.04 -12.81
N ALA A 238 7.75 10.64 -13.95
CA ALA A 238 8.67 10.84 -15.07
C ALA A 238 8.46 12.20 -15.72
N LEU A 239 9.54 12.83 -16.19
CA LEU A 239 9.47 14.05 -16.99
C LEU A 239 9.62 13.73 -18.47
N SER A 240 8.97 14.52 -19.33
CA SER A 240 9.32 14.55 -20.75
C SER A 240 10.75 15.04 -20.92
N ARG A 241 11.41 14.66 -22.04
CA ARG A 241 12.81 15.06 -22.31
C ARG A 241 13.03 16.57 -22.32
N ASP A 242 12.01 17.35 -22.68
CA ASP A 242 12.03 18.82 -22.67
C ASP A 242 11.64 19.44 -21.32
N ASN A 243 11.34 18.63 -20.30
CA ASN A 243 10.84 19.01 -18.97
C ASN A 243 9.52 19.81 -18.98
N ARG A 244 8.75 19.80 -20.08
CA ARG A 244 7.48 20.54 -20.18
C ARG A 244 6.27 19.75 -19.71
N ARG A 245 6.42 18.44 -19.53
CA ARG A 245 5.37 17.56 -19.01
C ARG A 245 5.89 16.70 -17.88
N LEU A 246 5.00 16.45 -16.92
CA LEU A 246 5.17 15.46 -15.86
C LEU A 246 4.14 14.35 -16.08
N TYR A 247 4.60 13.11 -16.01
CA TYR A 247 3.79 11.91 -16.02
C TYR A 247 3.78 11.31 -14.61
N VAL A 248 2.61 10.95 -14.12
CA VAL A 248 2.41 10.48 -12.74
C VAL A 248 1.68 9.15 -12.78
N ALA A 249 2.27 8.11 -12.19
CA ALA A 249 1.60 6.85 -11.92
C ALA A 249 0.63 7.04 -10.75
N GLU A 250 -0.67 6.86 -11.02
CA GLU A 250 -1.76 6.97 -10.04
C GLU A 250 -2.22 5.55 -9.69
N ALA A 251 -1.77 5.04 -8.55
CA ALA A 251 -1.88 3.62 -8.21
C ALA A 251 -3.34 3.14 -8.17
N ASP A 252 -4.18 3.86 -7.44
CA ASP A 252 -5.57 3.47 -7.19
C ASP A 252 -6.53 3.91 -8.31
N ASN A 253 -6.14 4.89 -9.13
CA ASN A 253 -6.90 5.27 -10.33
C ASN A 253 -6.61 4.36 -11.54
N ASN A 254 -5.66 3.42 -11.42
CA ASN A 254 -5.21 2.54 -12.52
C ASN A 254 -4.86 3.34 -13.78
N ALA A 255 -4.18 4.47 -13.59
CA ALA A 255 -3.95 5.46 -14.63
C ALA A 255 -2.55 6.08 -14.57
N THR A 256 -2.18 6.72 -15.67
CA THR A 256 -1.08 7.68 -15.71
C THR A 256 -1.63 9.06 -16.02
N ALA A 257 -1.52 9.98 -15.07
CA ALA A 257 -1.85 11.39 -15.27
C ALA A 257 -0.76 12.09 -16.09
N VAL A 258 -1.20 13.01 -16.95
CA VAL A 258 -0.35 13.83 -17.83
C VAL A 258 -0.52 15.29 -17.45
N PHE A 259 0.50 15.88 -16.87
CA PHE A 259 0.53 17.31 -16.53
C PHE A 259 1.32 18.10 -17.56
N GLU A 260 0.80 19.27 -17.93
CA GLU A 260 1.59 20.35 -18.54
C GLU A 260 2.19 21.21 -17.42
N LEU A 261 3.44 21.60 -17.59
CA LEU A 261 4.18 22.41 -16.62
C LEU A 261 4.30 23.86 -17.09
N SER A 262 4.17 24.80 -16.15
CA SER A 262 4.43 26.21 -16.40
C SER A 262 5.91 26.52 -16.50
N ALA A 263 6.26 27.71 -16.98
CA ALA A 263 7.65 28.17 -16.99
C ALA A 263 8.27 28.15 -15.58
N ALA A 264 7.47 28.42 -14.54
CA ALA A 264 7.94 28.46 -13.17
C ALA A 264 8.29 27.07 -12.63
N THR A 265 7.48 26.05 -12.92
CA THR A 265 7.65 24.68 -12.40
C THR A 265 8.54 23.81 -13.28
N ALA A 266 8.51 23.98 -14.61
CA ALA A 266 9.40 23.29 -15.53
C ALA A 266 10.85 23.78 -15.39
N ASP A 267 11.03 25.11 -15.24
CA ASP A 267 12.30 25.80 -15.44
C ASP A 267 13.00 25.25 -16.69
N ALA A 268 12.35 25.40 -17.85
CA ALA A 268 12.85 24.93 -19.13
C ALA A 268 12.65 26.00 -20.23
N PRO A 269 13.61 26.20 -21.15
CA PRO A 269 13.51 27.22 -22.19
C PRO A 269 12.26 27.06 -23.07
N GLY A 270 11.62 28.19 -23.42
CA GLY A 270 10.45 28.23 -24.31
C GLY A 270 9.20 27.55 -23.76
N THR A 271 9.09 27.40 -22.43
CA THR A 271 7.90 26.84 -21.79
C THR A 271 6.80 27.91 -21.70
N GLU A 272 5.62 27.61 -22.26
CA GLU A 272 4.45 28.48 -22.28
C GLU A 272 3.23 27.86 -21.57
N GLY A 273 3.41 26.71 -20.91
CA GLY A 273 2.36 25.98 -20.21
C GLY A 273 1.88 26.64 -18.92
N ARG A 274 0.92 26.01 -18.22
CA ARG A 274 0.19 26.64 -17.10
C ARG A 274 -0.10 25.76 -15.87
N ASP A 275 0.72 24.74 -15.59
CA ASP A 275 0.52 23.81 -14.46
C ASP A 275 -0.88 23.20 -14.45
N ALA A 276 -1.15 22.33 -15.42
CA ALA A 276 -2.50 21.79 -15.65
C ALA A 276 -2.47 20.28 -15.88
N LEU A 277 -3.39 19.56 -15.23
CA LEU A 277 -3.70 18.18 -15.59
C LEU A 277 -4.38 18.17 -16.96
N LEU A 278 -3.69 17.67 -17.98
CA LEU A 278 -4.21 17.57 -19.35
C LEU A 278 -5.16 16.38 -19.52
N GLY A 279 -4.96 15.32 -18.74
CA GLY A 279 -5.79 14.12 -18.78
C GLY A 279 -5.08 12.89 -18.25
N ARG A 280 -5.72 11.74 -18.41
CA ARG A 280 -5.28 10.44 -17.91
C ARG A 280 -5.27 9.37 -19.00
N VAL A 281 -4.29 8.48 -18.90
CA VAL A 281 -4.17 7.29 -19.73
C VAL A 281 -4.45 6.07 -18.85
N PRO A 282 -5.45 5.22 -19.16
CA PRO A 282 -5.71 4.01 -18.37
C PRO A 282 -4.60 2.97 -18.57
N VAL A 283 -4.21 2.32 -17.48
CA VAL A 283 -3.24 1.23 -17.42
C VAL A 283 -3.81 0.06 -16.61
N GLU A 284 -2.99 -0.96 -16.32
CA GLU A 284 -3.42 -2.08 -15.46
C GLU A 284 -3.31 -1.71 -13.97
N TRP A 285 -3.67 -2.63 -13.08
CA TRP A 285 -3.85 -2.33 -11.67
C TRP A 285 -2.55 -1.95 -10.96
N TYR A 286 -2.62 -0.85 -10.21
CA TYR A 286 -1.61 -0.36 -9.29
C TYR A 286 -0.30 -0.01 -10.01
N PRO A 287 -0.27 0.98 -10.93
CA PRO A 287 0.98 1.45 -11.51
C PRO A 287 1.94 1.95 -10.41
N THR A 288 3.18 1.45 -10.44
CA THR A 288 4.22 1.72 -9.43
C THR A 288 5.38 2.56 -9.97
N ALA A 289 5.57 2.57 -11.29
CA ALA A 289 6.59 3.38 -11.95
C ALA A 289 6.18 3.75 -13.37
N VAL A 290 6.68 4.89 -13.84
CA VAL A 290 6.52 5.36 -15.22
C VAL A 290 7.87 5.81 -15.75
N LEU A 291 8.15 5.52 -17.02
CA LEU A 291 9.28 6.03 -17.79
C LEU A 291 8.74 6.65 -19.08
N ALA A 292 9.39 7.72 -19.54
CA ALA A 292 9.03 8.41 -20.77
C ALA A 292 10.16 8.33 -21.81
N ASP A 293 9.83 7.88 -23.01
CA ASP A 293 10.72 7.91 -24.17
C ASP A 293 10.02 8.54 -25.37
N GLY A 294 10.38 9.79 -25.67
CA GLY A 294 9.71 10.59 -26.68
C GLY A 294 8.21 10.73 -26.38
N ASN A 295 7.38 10.17 -27.27
CA ASN A 295 5.92 10.15 -27.14
C ASN A 295 5.39 8.81 -26.62
N THR A 296 6.26 7.95 -26.09
CA THR A 296 5.90 6.64 -25.53
C THR A 296 6.12 6.67 -24.02
N LEU A 297 5.14 6.16 -23.28
CA LEU A 297 5.27 5.84 -21.87
C LEU A 297 5.44 4.33 -21.71
N LEU A 298 6.31 3.95 -20.79
CA LEU A 298 6.36 2.61 -20.24
C LEU A 298 5.86 2.73 -18.80
N VAL A 299 4.85 1.94 -18.43
CA VAL A 299 4.19 2.00 -17.13
C VAL A 299 4.24 0.62 -16.51
N LEU A 300 4.87 0.53 -15.35
CA LEU A 300 5.06 -0.70 -14.59
C LEU A 300 3.88 -0.84 -13.63
N ASN A 301 3.12 -1.93 -13.76
CA ASN A 301 1.95 -2.19 -12.93
C ASN A 301 2.27 -3.26 -11.90
N GLY A 302 2.13 -2.90 -10.62
CA GLY A 302 2.48 -3.72 -9.46
C GLY A 302 1.57 -4.93 -9.29
N LYS A 303 0.25 -4.71 -9.45
CA LYS A 303 -0.79 -5.72 -9.29
C LYS A 303 -1.29 -6.29 -10.62
N GLY A 304 -1.07 -5.57 -11.72
CA GLY A 304 -1.35 -6.04 -13.08
C GLY A 304 -2.84 -6.35 -13.25
N ARG A 305 -3.21 -7.63 -13.40
CA ARG A 305 -4.62 -8.02 -13.55
C ARG A 305 -5.30 -8.44 -12.25
N GLY A 306 -4.60 -8.30 -11.12
CA GLY A 306 -5.15 -8.57 -9.81
C GLY A 306 -5.22 -10.04 -9.42
N THR A 307 -6.06 -10.29 -8.44
CA THR A 307 -6.41 -11.61 -7.90
C THR A 307 -7.82 -11.98 -8.37
N GLY A 308 -8.25 -13.20 -8.08
CA GLY A 308 -9.59 -13.67 -8.37
C GLY A 308 -9.86 -15.00 -7.67
N PRO A 309 -10.95 -15.70 -8.04
CA PRO A 309 -11.28 -16.99 -7.47
C PRO A 309 -10.09 -17.94 -7.52
N ASN A 310 -9.79 -18.57 -6.39
CA ASN A 310 -8.57 -19.33 -6.19
C ASN A 310 -8.86 -20.84 -6.00
N PRO A 311 -9.15 -21.58 -7.08
CA PRO A 311 -9.40 -23.03 -7.00
C PRO A 311 -8.14 -23.84 -6.63
N ARG A 312 -6.97 -23.19 -6.61
CA ARG A 312 -5.69 -23.79 -6.18
C ARG A 312 -5.53 -23.78 -4.67
N ARG A 313 -6.30 -22.95 -3.95
CA ARG A 313 -6.22 -22.87 -2.49
C ARG A 313 -6.63 -24.21 -1.89
N ARG A 314 -5.91 -24.62 -0.85
CA ARG A 314 -6.18 -25.88 -0.16
C ARG A 314 -7.52 -25.81 0.55
N GLN A 315 -8.39 -26.74 0.21
CA GLN A 315 -9.67 -26.97 0.86
C GLN A 315 -9.45 -27.62 2.25
N PRO A 316 -10.18 -27.23 3.30
CA PRO A 316 -10.07 -27.84 4.62
C PRO A 316 -10.25 -29.36 4.55
N GLY A 317 -9.30 -30.10 5.13
CA GLY A 317 -9.33 -31.56 5.14
C GLY A 317 -8.89 -32.25 3.83
N LYS A 318 -8.58 -31.50 2.75
CA LYS A 318 -8.02 -32.07 1.52
C LYS A 318 -6.50 -31.90 1.47
N LYS A 319 -5.78 -32.97 1.14
CA LYS A 319 -4.36 -32.88 0.77
C LYS A 319 -4.27 -32.38 -0.66
N ALA A 320 -3.40 -31.41 -0.89
CA ALA A 320 -3.00 -30.96 -2.22
C ALA A 320 -1.49 -30.71 -2.23
N GLU A 321 -0.89 -30.69 -3.41
CA GLU A 321 0.51 -30.31 -3.56
C GLU A 321 0.73 -28.82 -3.24
N PRO A 322 1.93 -28.41 -2.83
CA PRO A 322 2.26 -26.99 -2.68
C PRO A 322 2.18 -26.27 -4.04
N ASP A 323 1.50 -25.13 -4.09
CA ASP A 323 1.45 -24.25 -5.25
C ASP A 323 1.66 -22.81 -4.78
N GLU A 324 2.67 -22.13 -5.31
CA GLU A 324 2.99 -20.73 -4.95
C GLU A 324 1.86 -19.75 -5.31
N ARG A 325 0.90 -20.15 -6.15
CA ARG A 325 -0.30 -19.39 -6.50
C ARG A 325 -1.52 -19.77 -5.67
N SER A 326 -1.39 -20.73 -4.73
CA SER A 326 -2.48 -21.12 -3.84
C SER A 326 -2.78 -20.09 -2.76
N TYR A 327 -1.88 -19.14 -2.51
CA TYR A 327 -2.09 -17.99 -1.65
C TYR A 327 -2.42 -16.73 -2.46
N THR A 328 -3.26 -15.84 -1.92
CA THR A 328 -3.82 -14.69 -2.64
C THR A 328 -2.75 -13.76 -3.21
N LEU A 329 -1.76 -13.35 -2.41
CA LEU A 329 -0.62 -12.54 -2.91
C LEU A 329 0.23 -13.28 -3.96
N GLY A 330 0.15 -14.61 -4.00
CA GLY A 330 0.79 -15.45 -5.00
C GLY A 330 0.12 -15.38 -6.38
N GLN A 331 -1.17 -15.02 -6.43
CA GLN A 331 -1.92 -14.88 -7.69
C GLN A 331 -1.49 -13.64 -8.47
N THR A 332 -1.09 -12.58 -7.77
CA THR A 332 -0.72 -11.30 -8.33
C THR A 332 0.53 -11.41 -9.23
N SER A 333 0.42 -10.87 -10.43
CA SER A 333 1.51 -10.77 -11.40
C SER A 333 1.53 -9.37 -12.00
N GLY A 334 2.69 -8.71 -11.91
CA GLY A 334 2.84 -7.39 -12.50
C GLY A 334 2.93 -7.43 -14.02
N SER A 335 2.82 -6.26 -14.64
CA SER A 335 2.93 -6.10 -16.08
C SER A 335 3.69 -4.82 -16.43
N LEU A 336 4.16 -4.73 -17.68
CA LEU A 336 4.72 -3.51 -18.26
C LEU A 336 3.84 -3.09 -19.43
N THR A 337 3.13 -1.98 -19.28
CA THR A 337 2.29 -1.40 -20.34
C THR A 337 3.09 -0.38 -21.13
N THR A 338 3.08 -0.49 -22.45
CA THR A 338 3.63 0.55 -23.35
C THR A 338 2.49 1.33 -23.96
N VAL A 339 2.49 2.66 -23.77
CA VAL A 339 1.44 3.55 -24.28
C VAL A 339 2.05 4.63 -25.16
N SER A 340 1.59 4.74 -26.41
CA SER A 340 1.85 5.94 -27.21
C SER A 340 0.89 7.06 -26.75
N LEU A 341 1.44 8.18 -26.32
CA LEU A 341 0.68 9.30 -25.76
C LEU A 341 -0.20 9.97 -26.83
N PRO A 342 -1.53 9.93 -26.69
CA PRO A 342 -2.39 10.73 -27.54
C PRO A 342 -2.34 12.20 -27.10
N THR A 343 -2.71 13.10 -28.00
CA THR A 343 -2.88 14.53 -27.71
C THR A 343 -4.31 14.97 -27.99
N GLY A 344 -4.72 16.10 -27.38
CA GLY A 344 -6.04 16.69 -27.55
C GLY A 344 -7.18 15.69 -27.36
N ARG A 345 -8.05 15.56 -28.36
CA ARG A 345 -9.25 14.71 -28.30
C ARG A 345 -8.99 13.24 -27.94
N GLY A 346 -7.81 12.70 -28.29
CA GLY A 346 -7.45 11.34 -27.94
C GLY A 346 -7.22 11.16 -26.44
N LEU A 347 -6.53 12.12 -25.80
CA LEU A 347 -6.31 12.12 -24.36
C LEU A 347 -7.64 12.37 -23.61
N ASP A 348 -8.51 13.24 -24.14
CA ASP A 348 -9.85 13.46 -23.58
C ASP A 348 -10.68 12.16 -23.56
N ALA A 349 -10.59 11.35 -24.62
CA ALA A 349 -11.32 10.09 -24.72
C ALA A 349 -10.82 9.06 -23.69
N LEU A 350 -9.50 8.98 -23.48
CA LEU A 350 -8.92 8.12 -22.45
C LEU A 350 -9.26 8.61 -21.03
N SER A 351 -9.22 9.91 -20.80
CA SER A 351 -9.59 10.52 -19.51
C SER A 351 -11.05 10.21 -19.14
N ARG A 352 -11.96 10.27 -20.12
CA ARG A 352 -13.36 9.85 -19.93
C ARG A 352 -13.50 8.35 -19.66
N ARG A 353 -12.60 7.51 -20.17
CA ARG A 353 -12.59 6.07 -19.86
C ARG A 353 -12.17 5.82 -18.42
N VAL A 354 -11.15 6.51 -17.93
CA VAL A 354 -10.75 6.45 -16.50
C VAL A 354 -11.90 6.95 -15.63
N ALA A 355 -12.46 8.13 -15.91
CA ALA A 355 -13.58 8.68 -15.13
C ALA A 355 -14.82 7.76 -15.09
N ARG A 356 -15.07 6.98 -16.14
CA ARG A 356 -16.15 5.96 -16.16
C ARG A 356 -15.84 4.76 -15.29
N ALA A 357 -14.58 4.29 -15.29
CA ALA A 357 -14.14 3.16 -14.49
C ALA A 357 -14.21 3.50 -12.99
N GLU A 358 -13.72 4.69 -12.64
CA GLU A 358 -13.74 5.21 -11.26
C GLU A 358 -15.10 5.76 -10.82
N GLY A 359 -16.07 5.84 -11.75
CA GLY A 359 -17.41 6.35 -11.49
C GLY A 359 -17.50 7.86 -11.22
N TRP A 360 -16.47 8.64 -11.53
CA TRP A 360 -16.44 10.10 -11.37
C TRP A 360 -17.41 10.84 -12.32
N ASP A 361 -17.82 10.19 -13.41
CA ASP A 361 -18.80 10.77 -14.33
C ASP A 361 -20.26 10.46 -13.95
N ARG A 362 -20.46 9.63 -12.92
CA ARG A 362 -21.79 9.29 -12.40
C ARG A 362 -22.16 10.26 -11.30
N THR A 363 -23.39 10.77 -11.37
CA THR A 363 -24.01 11.36 -10.18
C THR A 363 -24.48 10.20 -9.33
N ARG A 364 -23.79 9.90 -8.22
CA ARG A 364 -24.27 8.90 -7.27
C ARG A 364 -25.62 9.40 -6.74
N ALA A 365 -26.69 8.65 -7.00
CA ALA A 365 -27.93 8.85 -6.28
C ALA A 365 -27.58 8.78 -4.79
N ARG A 366 -28.08 9.73 -4.00
CA ARG A 366 -28.01 9.64 -2.54
C ARG A 366 -29.29 8.94 -2.11
N PRO A 367 -29.31 7.60 -2.01
CA PRO A 367 -30.48 6.90 -1.50
C PRO A 367 -30.84 7.50 -0.14
N THR A 368 -32.12 7.79 0.03
CA THR A 368 -32.63 8.20 1.34
C THR A 368 -32.90 6.92 2.10
N TYR A 369 -32.02 6.60 3.05
CA TYR A 369 -32.28 5.54 4.01
C TYR A 369 -33.22 6.05 5.10
N PRO A 370 -34.03 5.18 5.74
CA PRO A 370 -34.68 5.53 6.98
C PRO A 370 -33.66 6.12 7.97
N PRO A 371 -34.03 7.15 8.75
CA PRO A 371 -33.11 7.72 9.74
C PRO A 371 -32.70 6.63 10.73
N PHE A 372 -31.42 6.60 11.07
CA PHE A 372 -30.85 5.71 12.07
C PHE A 372 -29.97 6.52 13.02
N THR A 373 -29.79 6.01 14.23
CA THR A 373 -28.97 6.64 15.28
C THR A 373 -27.68 5.87 15.50
N HIS A 374 -27.69 4.57 15.26
CA HIS A 374 -26.58 3.69 15.59
C HIS A 374 -26.07 2.91 14.39
N VAL A 375 -24.76 2.70 14.37
CA VAL A 375 -24.05 1.81 13.46
C VAL A 375 -23.26 0.80 14.28
N ILE A 376 -23.45 -0.48 13.99
CA ILE A 376 -22.55 -1.55 14.47
C ILE A 376 -21.78 -2.05 13.25
N TYR A 377 -20.48 -1.81 13.26
CA TYR A 377 -19.54 -2.20 12.22
C TYR A 377 -18.78 -3.44 12.68
N VAL A 378 -19.19 -4.60 12.17
CA VAL A 378 -18.63 -5.90 12.52
C VAL A 378 -17.51 -6.25 11.54
N ILE A 379 -16.29 -6.37 12.06
CA ILE A 379 -15.11 -6.76 11.29
C ILE A 379 -14.77 -8.20 11.64
N LYS A 380 -14.68 -9.03 10.60
CA LYS A 380 -14.39 -10.46 10.63
C LYS A 380 -13.08 -10.75 9.90
N GLU A 381 -12.67 -12.02 9.83
CA GLU A 381 -11.32 -12.38 9.39
C GLU A 381 -11.23 -13.44 8.30
N ASN A 382 -10.46 -13.09 7.27
CA ASN A 382 -9.77 -13.99 6.36
C ASN A 382 -10.64 -14.90 5.46
N ARG A 383 -11.82 -14.43 5.01
CA ARG A 383 -12.73 -15.23 4.17
C ARG A 383 -13.08 -14.57 2.84
N THR A 384 -12.94 -15.34 1.78
CA THR A 384 -13.43 -14.92 0.46
C THR A 384 -14.94 -15.12 0.37
N TYR A 385 -15.62 -14.36 -0.50
CA TYR A 385 -17.05 -14.50 -0.73
C TYR A 385 -17.47 -15.97 -0.98
N ASP A 386 -16.78 -16.65 -1.89
CA ASP A 386 -17.12 -18.02 -2.28
C ASP A 386 -16.96 -19.05 -1.15
N GLN A 387 -16.07 -18.81 -0.18
CA GLN A 387 -15.85 -19.74 0.93
C GLN A 387 -17.06 -19.82 1.87
N MET A 388 -17.77 -18.69 2.01
CA MET A 388 -18.91 -18.54 2.91
C MET A 388 -20.25 -18.60 2.17
N PHE A 389 -20.35 -18.01 0.98
CA PHE A 389 -21.62 -17.79 0.27
C PHE A 389 -21.64 -18.31 -1.17
N GLY A 390 -20.63 -19.10 -1.58
CA GLY A 390 -20.59 -19.70 -2.93
C GLY A 390 -21.77 -20.62 -3.26
N ASP A 391 -22.51 -21.09 -2.25
CA ASP A 391 -23.76 -21.86 -2.36
C ASP A 391 -25.04 -21.02 -2.34
N MET A 392 -24.94 -19.69 -2.24
CA MET A 392 -26.09 -18.79 -2.32
C MET A 392 -26.42 -18.43 -3.77
N SER A 393 -27.51 -19.01 -4.30
CA SER A 393 -27.99 -18.76 -5.67
C SER A 393 -28.36 -17.30 -6.00
N ALA A 394 -28.46 -16.43 -4.99
CA ALA A 394 -28.79 -15.01 -5.16
C ALA A 394 -27.61 -14.16 -5.63
N GLY A 395 -26.37 -14.64 -5.51
CA GLY A 395 -25.17 -13.93 -5.96
C GLY A 395 -24.34 -14.75 -6.96
N ASP A 396 -23.23 -14.15 -7.41
CA ASP A 396 -22.30 -14.73 -8.41
C ASP A 396 -21.27 -15.68 -7.75
N GLY A 397 -21.76 -16.72 -7.06
CA GLY A 397 -20.92 -17.66 -6.30
C GLY A 397 -20.53 -18.94 -7.03
N ASP A 398 -19.34 -19.47 -6.72
CA ASP A 398 -18.86 -20.78 -7.16
C ASP A 398 -19.01 -21.85 -6.06
N THR A 399 -20.04 -22.69 -6.19
CA THR A 399 -20.33 -23.81 -5.27
C THR A 399 -19.15 -24.78 -5.06
N SER A 400 -18.18 -24.84 -5.99
CA SER A 400 -17.00 -25.71 -5.85
C SER A 400 -15.94 -25.16 -4.89
N LEU A 401 -16.05 -23.88 -4.54
CA LEU A 401 -15.14 -23.15 -3.66
C LEU A 401 -15.67 -22.96 -2.23
N VAL A 402 -16.86 -23.49 -1.92
CA VAL A 402 -17.48 -23.39 -0.59
C VAL A 402 -16.71 -24.21 0.44
N TYR A 403 -16.28 -23.54 1.52
CA TYR A 403 -15.59 -24.16 2.65
C TYR A 403 -16.56 -24.38 3.82
N PHE A 404 -17.45 -23.41 4.03
CA PHE A 404 -18.34 -23.32 5.18
C PHE A 404 -19.78 -23.11 4.70
N PRO A 405 -20.45 -24.19 4.25
CA PRO A 405 -21.82 -24.10 3.75
C PRO A 405 -22.78 -23.74 4.88
N ARG A 406 -24.05 -23.54 4.53
CA ARG A 406 -25.14 -23.24 5.48
C ARG A 406 -25.19 -24.14 6.72
N ASP A 407 -24.78 -25.41 6.65
CA ASP A 407 -24.77 -26.30 7.81
C ASP A 407 -23.72 -25.91 8.87
N VAL A 408 -22.71 -25.13 8.50
CA VAL A 408 -21.68 -24.56 9.38
C VAL A 408 -21.98 -23.11 9.74
N SER A 409 -22.52 -22.33 8.80
CA SER A 409 -22.75 -20.88 8.94
C SER A 409 -24.23 -20.48 8.76
N PRO A 410 -25.19 -21.10 9.48
CA PRO A 410 -26.61 -20.87 9.25
C PRO A 410 -27.05 -19.44 9.55
N ASN A 411 -26.44 -18.74 10.51
CA ASN A 411 -26.80 -17.35 10.83
C ASN A 411 -26.32 -16.40 9.74
N HIS A 412 -25.08 -16.53 9.26
CA HIS A 412 -24.57 -15.73 8.15
C HIS A 412 -25.46 -15.86 6.91
N HIS A 413 -25.80 -17.09 6.53
CA HIS A 413 -26.69 -17.37 5.41
C HIS A 413 -28.08 -16.75 5.59
N ALA A 414 -28.70 -16.96 6.76
CA ALA A 414 -30.04 -16.42 7.04
C ALA A 414 -30.07 -14.89 7.04
N LEU A 415 -29.00 -14.24 7.53
CA LEU A 415 -28.87 -12.78 7.51
C LEU A 415 -28.72 -12.27 6.08
N ALA A 416 -27.86 -12.89 5.26
CA ALA A 416 -27.68 -12.53 3.87
C ALA A 416 -28.98 -12.66 3.05
N GLU A 417 -29.75 -13.75 3.26
CA GLU A 417 -31.05 -13.95 2.61
C GLU A 417 -32.09 -12.88 3.00
N ARG A 418 -32.04 -12.42 4.26
CA ARG A 418 -33.07 -11.54 4.82
C ARG A 418 -32.80 -10.06 4.59
N PHE A 419 -31.54 -9.65 4.65
CA PHE A 419 -31.17 -8.23 4.67
C PHE A 419 -30.37 -7.78 3.45
N GLY A 420 -29.68 -8.70 2.78
CA GLY A 420 -28.91 -8.39 1.58
C GLY A 420 -27.60 -9.16 1.54
N LEU A 421 -27.24 -9.55 0.33
CA LEU A 421 -25.98 -10.19 0.00
C LEU A 421 -25.17 -9.19 -0.83
N PHE A 422 -23.94 -8.90 -0.39
CA PHE A 422 -23.01 -8.08 -1.16
C PHE A 422 -22.08 -9.01 -1.95
N ASP A 423 -22.41 -9.25 -3.21
CA ASP A 423 -21.52 -9.90 -4.18
C ASP A 423 -20.77 -8.86 -5.02
N ARG A 424 -19.73 -9.29 -5.73
CA ARG A 424 -18.89 -8.41 -6.58
C ARG A 424 -18.36 -7.19 -5.83
N PHE A 425 -17.87 -7.45 -4.63
CA PHE A 425 -17.32 -6.45 -3.73
C PHE A 425 -15.82 -6.30 -4.01
N PHE A 426 -15.46 -5.26 -4.75
CA PHE A 426 -14.07 -5.03 -5.16
C PHE A 426 -13.42 -3.98 -4.25
N VAL A 427 -12.29 -4.35 -3.66
CA VAL A 427 -11.52 -3.53 -2.71
C VAL A 427 -10.04 -3.56 -3.09
N ASN A 428 -9.27 -2.56 -2.65
CA ASN A 428 -7.82 -2.52 -2.85
C ASN A 428 -7.05 -3.17 -1.69
N ALA A 429 -7.57 -4.30 -1.20
CA ALA A 429 -6.97 -5.08 -0.13
C ALA A 429 -6.92 -6.55 -0.50
N GLU A 430 -5.77 -7.20 -0.29
CA GLU A 430 -5.61 -8.62 -0.54
C GLU A 430 -5.56 -9.47 0.72
N VAL A 431 -5.10 -8.92 1.84
CA VAL A 431 -4.87 -9.65 3.10
C VAL A 431 -5.22 -8.75 4.29
N SER A 432 -5.11 -9.26 5.52
CA SER A 432 -5.44 -8.47 6.71
C SER A 432 -4.71 -7.13 6.81
N ALA A 433 -3.48 -7.05 6.32
CA ALA A 433 -2.68 -5.83 6.40
C ALA A 433 -3.32 -4.61 5.75
N ASP A 434 -3.51 -4.70 4.43
CA ASP A 434 -4.20 -3.69 3.63
C ASP A 434 -5.72 -3.73 3.86
N GLY A 435 -6.27 -4.86 4.29
CA GLY A 435 -7.68 -5.07 4.60
C GLY A 435 -8.21 -4.30 5.79
N HIS A 436 -7.47 -4.29 6.90
CA HIS A 436 -7.81 -3.50 8.08
C HIS A 436 -7.77 -1.99 7.78
N ASP A 437 -6.79 -1.51 7.02
CA ASP A 437 -6.73 -0.11 6.59
C ASP A 437 -7.91 0.23 5.64
N TRP A 438 -8.17 -0.62 4.64
CA TRP A 438 -9.29 -0.41 3.73
C TRP A 438 -10.64 -0.46 4.44
N SER A 439 -10.89 -1.44 5.31
CA SER A 439 -12.17 -1.59 6.01
C SER A 439 -12.47 -0.42 6.96
N THR A 440 -11.45 0.27 7.45
CA THR A 440 -11.58 1.35 8.43
C THR A 440 -11.33 2.74 7.85
N ALA A 441 -10.86 2.86 6.61
CA ALA A 441 -10.66 4.16 5.94
C ALA A 441 -11.14 4.21 4.48
N ALA A 442 -11.64 3.11 3.92
CA ALA A 442 -11.91 2.91 2.49
C ALA A 442 -10.69 3.16 1.58
N TYR A 443 -9.48 2.99 2.13
CA TYR A 443 -8.22 3.27 1.44
C TYR A 443 -7.06 2.50 2.08
N ALA A 444 -6.31 1.73 1.28
CA ALA A 444 -5.02 1.17 1.63
C ALA A 444 -3.88 2.09 1.12
N PRO A 445 -3.05 2.68 1.98
CA PRO A 445 -1.99 3.59 1.54
C PRO A 445 -0.85 2.93 0.75
N ASP A 446 -0.09 3.76 0.01
CA ASP A 446 1.08 3.31 -0.75
C ASP A 446 2.12 2.56 0.07
N TYR A 447 2.24 2.87 1.36
CA TYR A 447 3.13 2.18 2.28
C TYR A 447 2.74 0.71 2.48
N VAL A 448 1.52 0.43 2.93
CA VAL A 448 1.06 -0.94 3.20
C VAL A 448 1.07 -1.74 1.90
N GLU A 449 0.54 -1.15 0.84
CA GLU A 449 0.48 -1.77 -0.48
C GLU A 449 1.84 -2.24 -1.00
N LYS A 450 2.89 -1.42 -0.78
CA LYS A 450 4.24 -1.77 -1.24
C LYS A 450 5.03 -2.67 -0.28
N THR A 451 4.61 -2.80 0.98
CA THR A 451 5.36 -3.55 2.00
C THR A 451 4.76 -4.93 2.29
N VAL A 452 3.45 -5.11 2.11
CA VAL A 452 2.72 -6.36 2.33
C VAL A 452 3.35 -7.58 1.66
N PRO A 453 3.73 -7.54 0.36
CA PRO A 453 4.31 -8.72 -0.27
C PRO A 453 5.64 -9.18 0.35
N SER A 454 6.41 -8.26 0.94
CA SER A 454 7.64 -8.61 1.65
C SER A 454 7.40 -9.08 3.07
N LEU A 455 6.41 -8.50 3.77
CA LEU A 455 6.00 -8.95 5.09
C LEU A 455 5.45 -10.39 5.05
N TYR A 456 4.50 -10.65 4.14
CA TYR A 456 3.84 -11.94 4.01
C TYR A 456 4.67 -13.01 3.29
N SER A 457 5.92 -12.73 2.92
CA SER A 457 6.85 -13.71 2.37
C SER A 457 8.04 -14.01 3.30
N ASP A 458 7.93 -13.65 4.59
CA ASP A 458 8.99 -13.77 5.61
C ASP A 458 10.28 -13.03 5.22
N ARG A 459 10.20 -12.02 4.34
CA ARG A 459 11.34 -11.24 3.86
C ARG A 459 11.53 -9.98 4.68
N GLY A 460 11.56 -10.15 6.00
CA GLY A 460 12.21 -9.22 6.91
C GLY A 460 11.60 -7.83 7.06
N ARG A 461 10.27 -7.73 7.01
CA ARG A 461 9.49 -6.53 7.35
C ARG A 461 8.76 -6.73 8.68
N THR A 462 8.47 -5.62 9.36
CA THR A 462 7.64 -5.59 10.58
C THR A 462 6.16 -5.50 10.22
N TYR A 463 5.32 -5.95 11.15
CA TYR A 463 3.87 -5.76 11.08
C TYR A 463 3.57 -4.31 11.47
N ASP A 464 3.36 -3.47 10.46
CA ASP A 464 3.20 -2.02 10.63
C ASP A 464 1.76 -1.54 10.36
N TYR A 465 0.78 -2.44 10.41
CA TYR A 465 -0.64 -2.11 10.23
C TYR A 465 -1.39 -2.22 11.56
N GLU A 466 -2.63 -1.75 11.62
CA GLU A 466 -3.40 -1.59 12.87
C GLU A 466 -2.81 -0.56 13.86
N GLY A 467 -2.11 0.45 13.35
CA GLY A 467 -1.66 1.61 14.14
C GLY A 467 -0.33 1.44 14.89
N GLU A 468 0.40 0.36 14.66
CA GLU A 468 1.78 0.19 15.13
C GLU A 468 2.79 0.38 14.00
N ASN A 469 3.98 0.90 14.32
CA ASN A 469 5.12 1.00 13.43
C ASN A 469 6.36 0.43 14.12
N ARG A 470 6.92 -0.68 13.62
CA ARG A 470 8.05 -1.43 14.22
C ARG A 470 7.77 -1.78 15.69
N ASP A 471 6.64 -2.44 15.93
CA ASP A 471 6.21 -2.92 17.26
C ASP A 471 6.04 -1.80 18.31
N THR A 472 5.71 -0.59 17.85
CA THR A 472 5.47 0.58 18.71
C THR A 472 4.31 1.42 18.19
N ILE A 473 3.49 1.96 19.08
CA ILE A 473 2.48 2.97 18.71
C ILE A 473 3.21 4.30 18.43
N PRO A 474 3.18 4.83 17.18
CA PRO A 474 3.86 6.05 16.81
C PRO A 474 3.00 7.29 17.08
N ASP A 475 3.63 8.47 17.17
CA ASP A 475 2.90 9.76 17.16
C ASP A 475 2.30 10.06 15.77
N ASP A 476 2.96 9.63 14.70
CA ASP A 476 2.51 9.70 13.31
C ASP A 476 2.64 8.32 12.67
N ASP A 477 1.51 7.69 12.42
CA ASP A 477 1.42 6.36 11.83
C ASP A 477 1.64 6.42 10.33
N VAL A 478 2.57 5.62 9.80
CA VAL A 478 2.91 5.70 8.39
C VAL A 478 1.77 5.18 7.51
N ASN A 479 0.92 4.30 8.03
CA ASN A 479 -0.24 3.74 7.37
C ASN A 479 -1.54 4.51 7.59
N GLU A 480 -1.51 5.61 8.35
CA GLU A 480 -2.72 6.42 8.47
C GLU A 480 -3.00 7.19 7.16
N PRO A 481 -4.20 7.05 6.56
CA PRO A 481 -4.61 7.82 5.39
C PRO A 481 -4.68 9.33 5.67
N GLY A 482 -4.60 10.18 4.63
CA GLY A 482 -4.66 11.63 4.79
C GLY A 482 -5.98 12.13 5.42
N THR A 483 -7.10 11.47 5.10
CA THR A 483 -8.41 11.72 5.73
C THR A 483 -8.57 11.15 7.14
N GLY A 484 -7.61 10.33 7.60
CA GLY A 484 -7.75 9.46 8.76
C GLY A 484 -8.78 8.35 8.55
N TYR A 485 -9.04 7.61 9.62
CA TYR A 485 -9.97 6.49 9.65
C TYR A 485 -11.40 6.93 9.99
N LEU A 486 -12.34 5.99 9.96
CA LEU A 486 -13.76 6.20 10.28
C LEU A 486 -13.94 6.76 11.70
N TRP A 487 -13.17 6.29 12.69
CA TRP A 487 -13.22 6.82 14.06
C TRP A 487 -12.69 8.25 14.18
N ASP A 488 -11.72 8.65 13.35
CA ASP A 488 -11.23 10.04 13.34
C ASP A 488 -12.31 10.97 12.79
N SER A 489 -13.01 10.54 11.74
CA SER A 489 -14.16 11.25 11.19
C SER A 489 -15.31 11.34 12.19
N ALA A 490 -15.63 10.24 12.88
CA ALA A 490 -16.65 10.21 13.93
C ALA A 490 -16.30 11.14 15.09
N ALA A 491 -15.05 11.11 15.58
CA ALA A 491 -14.59 11.98 16.67
C ALA A 491 -14.68 13.46 16.28
N ARG A 492 -14.24 13.84 15.07
CA ARG A 492 -14.37 15.22 14.56
C ARG A 492 -15.82 15.68 14.46
N ALA A 493 -16.75 14.77 14.16
CA ALA A 493 -18.17 15.04 14.08
C ALA A 493 -18.91 15.00 15.43
N GLY A 494 -18.22 14.66 16.53
CA GLY A 494 -18.84 14.49 17.85
C GLY A 494 -19.75 13.26 17.95
N VAL A 495 -19.57 12.28 17.06
CA VAL A 495 -20.29 10.99 17.10
C VAL A 495 -19.68 10.14 18.22
N THR A 496 -20.53 9.56 19.08
CA THR A 496 -20.07 8.69 20.17
C THR A 496 -19.57 7.36 19.61
N ILE A 497 -18.38 6.95 20.05
CA ILE A 497 -17.68 5.76 19.55
C ILE A 497 -17.58 4.72 20.67
N ARG A 498 -17.67 3.44 20.31
CA ARG A 498 -17.26 2.34 21.19
C ARG A 498 -16.52 1.28 20.40
N ASN A 499 -15.41 0.82 20.94
CA ASN A 499 -14.54 -0.14 20.28
C ASN A 499 -14.46 -1.46 21.06
N TYR A 500 -14.73 -2.55 20.36
CA TYR A 500 -14.60 -3.92 20.82
C TYR A 500 -13.59 -4.66 19.92
N GLY A 501 -12.31 -4.42 20.18
CA GLY A 501 -11.21 -5.24 19.65
C GLY A 501 -10.56 -4.78 18.33
N GLU A 502 -11.03 -3.70 17.71
CA GLU A 502 -10.38 -3.16 16.50
C GLU A 502 -9.15 -2.31 16.87
N PHE A 503 -8.03 -2.51 16.17
CA PHE A 503 -6.75 -1.84 16.43
C PHE A 503 -6.38 -1.88 17.92
N ALA A 504 -6.60 -3.05 18.55
CA ALA A 504 -6.47 -3.25 19.99
C ALA A 504 -5.35 -4.24 20.32
N ILE A 505 -4.44 -3.81 21.20
CA ILE A 505 -3.30 -4.58 21.68
C ILE A 505 -3.37 -4.76 23.20
N ARG A 506 -2.60 -5.71 23.73
CA ARG A 506 -2.40 -5.83 25.18
C ARG A 506 -1.29 -4.90 25.64
N ASP A 507 -1.62 -4.02 26.58
CA ASP A 507 -0.62 -3.20 27.26
C ASP A 507 0.29 -4.06 28.17
N ARG A 508 1.32 -3.43 28.76
CA ARG A 508 2.26 -4.13 29.68
C ARG A 508 1.58 -4.71 30.93
N SER A 509 0.37 -4.25 31.27
CA SER A 509 -0.43 -4.78 32.38
C SER A 509 -1.36 -5.92 31.94
N GLY A 510 -1.37 -6.27 30.65
CA GLY A 510 -2.23 -7.29 30.06
C GLY A 510 -3.64 -6.80 29.74
N ARG A 511 -3.93 -5.50 29.85
CA ARG A 511 -5.24 -4.92 29.51
C ARG A 511 -5.31 -4.56 28.04
N TRP A 512 -6.50 -4.72 27.45
CA TRP A 512 -6.75 -4.32 26.08
C TRP A 512 -6.87 -2.80 25.97
N THR A 513 -6.05 -2.22 25.09
CA THR A 513 -6.05 -0.79 24.73
C THR A 513 -5.94 -0.66 23.22
N ALA A 514 -6.47 0.41 22.64
CA ALA A 514 -6.28 0.66 21.21
C ALA A 514 -5.00 1.44 20.90
N THR A 515 -4.53 1.29 19.67
CA THR A 515 -3.32 1.92 19.11
C THR A 515 -3.60 3.35 18.60
N LYS A 516 -4.87 3.73 18.44
CA LYS A 516 -5.30 5.06 17.99
C LYS A 516 -5.98 5.85 19.11
N ALA A 517 -5.68 7.14 19.21
CA ALA A 517 -6.16 7.97 20.31
C ALA A 517 -7.71 8.02 20.44
N PRO A 518 -8.50 8.23 19.36
CA PRO A 518 -9.96 8.19 19.46
C PRO A 518 -10.51 6.83 19.89
N LEU A 519 -9.86 5.74 19.49
CA LEU A 519 -10.25 4.40 19.92
C LEU A 519 -9.83 4.13 21.37
N ALA A 520 -8.61 4.53 21.78
CA ALA A 520 -8.07 4.22 23.10
C ALA A 520 -8.95 4.76 24.24
N ALA A 521 -9.54 5.94 24.06
CA ALA A 521 -10.52 6.51 25.00
C ALA A 521 -11.85 5.75 25.06
N ASN A 522 -12.14 4.91 24.05
CA ASN A 522 -13.43 4.27 23.81
C ASN A 522 -13.34 2.74 23.66
N THR A 523 -12.17 2.12 23.90
CA THR A 523 -11.96 0.66 23.84
C THR A 523 -12.44 -0.01 25.11
N SER A 524 -13.12 -1.16 24.96
CA SER A 524 -13.52 -1.97 26.12
C SER A 524 -12.32 -2.74 26.67
N PRO A 525 -11.95 -2.55 27.95
CA PRO A 525 -10.85 -3.32 28.54
C PRO A 525 -11.24 -4.80 28.77
N ASP A 526 -12.55 -5.08 28.83
CA ASP A 526 -13.10 -6.41 29.13
C ASP A 526 -13.36 -7.23 27.86
N PHE A 527 -13.22 -6.63 26.68
CA PHE A 527 -13.42 -7.30 25.39
C PHE A 527 -12.06 -7.70 24.80
N PRO A 528 -11.78 -9.00 24.61
CA PRO A 528 -10.53 -9.43 24.00
C PRO A 528 -10.41 -9.03 22.53
N GLY A 529 -9.27 -8.42 22.16
CA GLY A 529 -8.90 -8.12 20.78
C GLY A 529 -8.54 -9.39 19.99
N TRP A 530 -7.67 -9.23 18.99
CA TRP A 530 -7.21 -10.34 18.14
C TRP A 530 -6.46 -11.40 18.95
N ASP A 531 -7.05 -12.60 19.03
CA ASP A 531 -6.41 -13.85 19.39
C ASP A 531 -7.33 -15.03 19.00
N LEU A 532 -6.74 -16.22 18.76
CA LEU A 532 -7.50 -17.45 18.43
C LEU A 532 -7.75 -18.36 19.64
N GLU A 533 -7.32 -17.94 20.83
CA GLU A 533 -7.50 -18.72 22.08
C GLU A 533 -8.85 -18.41 22.75
N THR A 534 -9.32 -17.19 22.58
CA THR A 534 -10.61 -16.71 23.04
C THR A 534 -11.68 -17.07 22.02
N THR A 535 -12.78 -17.67 22.47
CA THR A 535 -13.93 -17.92 21.62
C THR A 535 -14.69 -16.63 21.32
N ASP A 536 -15.30 -16.52 20.15
CA ASP A 536 -16.15 -15.36 19.84
C ASP A 536 -17.40 -15.35 20.71
N GLN A 537 -17.80 -16.51 21.25
CA GLN A 537 -18.82 -16.57 22.30
C GLN A 537 -18.43 -15.80 23.57
N LYS A 538 -17.16 -15.89 24.01
CA LYS A 538 -16.69 -15.12 25.18
C LYS A 538 -16.60 -13.63 24.88
N ARG A 539 -16.18 -13.27 23.66
CA ARG A 539 -16.20 -11.87 23.19
C ARG A 539 -17.62 -11.31 23.22
N VAL A 540 -18.59 -12.06 22.70
CA VAL A 540 -20.00 -11.67 22.72
C VAL A 540 -20.58 -11.67 24.14
N ASP A 541 -20.13 -12.53 25.06
CA ASP A 541 -20.54 -12.44 26.47
C ASP A 541 -20.11 -11.11 27.10
N ALA A 542 -18.88 -10.66 26.85
CA ALA A 542 -18.39 -9.35 27.30
C ALA A 542 -19.19 -8.19 26.67
N TRP A 543 -19.42 -8.25 25.36
CA TRP A 543 -20.24 -7.27 24.66
C TRP A 543 -21.68 -7.21 25.19
N LEU A 544 -22.34 -8.35 25.37
CA LEU A 544 -23.71 -8.45 25.92
C LEU A 544 -23.81 -7.89 27.33
N GLY A 545 -22.79 -8.11 28.17
CA GLY A 545 -22.70 -7.55 29.51
C GLY A 545 -22.80 -6.02 29.49
N GLU A 546 -22.10 -5.37 28.58
CA GLU A 546 -22.14 -3.92 28.41
C GLU A 546 -23.38 -3.44 27.66
N PHE A 547 -23.79 -4.14 26.58
CA PHE A 547 -24.98 -3.82 25.79
C PHE A 547 -26.24 -3.76 26.65
N ARG A 548 -26.42 -4.69 27.60
CA ARG A 548 -27.54 -4.63 28.55
C ARG A 548 -27.55 -3.37 29.40
N ARG A 549 -26.39 -2.81 29.74
CA ARG A 549 -26.29 -1.52 30.44
C ARG A 549 -26.73 -0.38 29.54
N PHE A 550 -26.34 -0.39 28.26
CA PHE A 550 -26.81 0.59 27.29
C PHE A 550 -28.32 0.51 27.08
N VAL A 551 -28.90 -0.70 26.99
CA VAL A 551 -30.36 -0.89 26.91
C VAL A 551 -31.06 -0.35 28.16
N ALA A 552 -30.54 -0.63 29.35
CA ALA A 552 -31.13 -0.15 30.59
C ALA A 552 -31.05 1.38 30.76
N ALA A 553 -30.03 2.02 30.18
CA ALA A 553 -29.81 3.47 30.27
C ALA A 553 -30.34 4.27 29.07
N ASP A 554 -30.72 3.60 27.97
CA ASP A 554 -31.03 4.20 26.67
C ASP A 554 -29.86 5.04 26.09
N THR A 555 -28.63 4.50 26.17
CA THR A 555 -27.40 5.23 25.83
C THR A 555 -26.45 4.46 24.90
N MET A 556 -26.96 3.71 23.92
CA MET A 556 -26.07 2.99 22.99
C MET A 556 -25.20 3.98 22.19
N PRO A 557 -23.90 3.73 22.02
CA PRO A 557 -23.02 4.55 21.17
C PRO A 557 -23.54 4.63 19.72
N ALA A 558 -23.28 5.75 19.06
CA ALA A 558 -23.73 5.98 17.69
C ALA A 558 -22.88 5.19 16.67
N LEU A 559 -21.59 4.95 16.95
CA LEU A 559 -20.71 4.09 16.15
C LEU A 559 -20.02 3.05 17.03
N THR A 560 -20.25 1.78 16.75
CA THR A 560 -19.63 0.66 17.46
C THR A 560 -18.79 -0.17 16.49
N PHE A 561 -17.51 -0.39 16.78
CA PHE A 561 -16.67 -1.37 16.11
C PHE A 561 -16.68 -2.69 16.90
N LEU A 562 -16.92 -3.81 16.23
CA LEU A 562 -16.97 -5.14 16.85
C LEU A 562 -16.16 -6.15 16.04
N ARG A 563 -15.01 -6.58 16.56
CA ARG A 563 -14.18 -7.60 15.92
C ARG A 563 -14.60 -9.00 16.37
N LEU A 564 -14.91 -9.87 15.42
CA LEU A 564 -15.22 -11.29 15.64
C LEU A 564 -14.23 -12.15 14.83
N PRO A 565 -13.05 -12.44 15.37
CA PRO A 565 -11.91 -12.90 14.57
C PRO A 565 -11.79 -14.42 14.35
N ASN A 566 -12.60 -15.26 15.02
CA ASN A 566 -12.31 -16.70 15.04
C ASN A 566 -12.53 -17.39 13.70
N ASP A 567 -13.27 -16.78 12.78
CA ASP A 567 -13.37 -17.27 11.43
C ASP A 567 -12.05 -17.21 10.68
N HIS A 568 -10.99 -16.54 11.15
CA HIS A 568 -9.64 -16.71 10.61
C HIS A 568 -9.18 -18.18 10.67
N THR A 569 -9.52 -18.88 11.76
CA THR A 569 -9.10 -20.25 12.13
C THR A 569 -7.59 -20.42 12.38
N ALA A 570 -7.23 -21.50 13.07
CA ALA A 570 -5.85 -21.97 13.20
C ALA A 570 -5.43 -23.00 12.11
N GLY A 571 -6.20 -23.11 11.02
CA GLY A 571 -6.02 -24.15 10.01
C GLY A 571 -6.16 -25.56 10.61
N ALA A 572 -5.33 -26.50 10.17
CA ALA A 572 -5.30 -27.89 10.66
C ALA A 572 -4.25 -28.11 11.78
N LYS A 573 -3.94 -27.07 12.57
CA LYS A 573 -2.95 -27.14 13.65
C LYS A 573 -3.40 -28.11 14.74
N ALA A 574 -2.53 -29.06 15.09
CA ALA A 574 -2.81 -30.02 16.17
C ALA A 574 -3.05 -29.29 17.51
N GLY A 575 -4.08 -29.73 18.26
CA GLY A 575 -4.47 -29.12 19.53
C GLY A 575 -5.38 -27.90 19.42
N ALA A 576 -5.63 -27.38 18.21
CA ALA A 576 -6.61 -26.32 17.97
C ALA A 576 -7.98 -26.91 17.56
N PRO A 577 -9.08 -26.16 17.78
CA PRO A 577 -10.37 -26.46 17.14
C PRO A 577 -10.25 -26.60 15.62
N THR A 578 -11.14 -27.39 15.02
CA THR A 578 -11.19 -27.53 13.56
C THR A 578 -11.65 -26.22 12.90
N PRO A 579 -11.31 -25.97 11.62
CA PRO A 579 -11.83 -24.80 10.91
C PRO A 579 -13.36 -24.67 10.95
N ARG A 580 -14.08 -25.80 10.83
CA ARG A 580 -15.55 -25.82 10.95
C ARG A 580 -16.03 -25.39 12.34
N ALA A 581 -15.34 -25.80 13.41
CA ALA A 581 -15.71 -25.43 14.77
C ALA A 581 -15.48 -23.94 15.04
N TYR A 582 -14.36 -23.40 14.55
CA TYR A 582 -14.06 -21.97 14.61
C TYR A 582 -15.11 -21.12 13.88
N VAL A 583 -15.50 -21.51 12.65
CA VAL A 583 -16.51 -20.76 11.89
C VAL A 583 -17.90 -20.92 12.49
N ALA A 584 -18.26 -22.09 13.04
CA ALA A 584 -19.52 -22.25 13.76
C ALA A 584 -19.58 -21.43 15.06
N ASP A 585 -18.46 -21.32 15.80
CA ASP A 585 -18.31 -20.45 16.98
C ASP A 585 -18.54 -18.97 16.62
N ASN A 586 -17.93 -18.54 15.52
CA ASN A 586 -18.08 -17.19 14.97
C ASN A 586 -19.50 -16.91 14.41
N ASP A 587 -20.10 -17.86 13.69
CA ASP A 587 -21.47 -17.77 13.17
C ASP A 587 -22.50 -17.59 14.28
N LEU A 588 -22.40 -18.40 15.33
CA LEU A 588 -23.26 -18.27 16.49
C LEU A 588 -23.03 -16.92 17.20
N ALA A 589 -21.79 -16.42 17.23
CA ALA A 589 -21.47 -15.14 17.87
C ALA A 589 -22.17 -13.98 17.15
N LEU A 590 -22.09 -13.93 15.82
CA LEU A 590 -22.83 -12.96 15.03
C LEU A 590 -24.35 -13.11 15.23
N GLY A 591 -24.87 -14.34 15.20
CA GLY A 591 -26.28 -14.61 15.46
C GLY A 591 -26.75 -14.08 16.81
N ARG A 592 -25.97 -14.26 17.87
CA ARG A 592 -26.28 -13.75 19.23
C ARG A 592 -26.25 -12.23 19.32
N VAL A 593 -25.36 -11.55 18.59
CA VAL A 593 -25.33 -10.09 18.52
C VAL A 593 -26.62 -9.58 17.88
N ILE A 594 -27.01 -10.14 16.74
CA ILE A 594 -28.24 -9.74 16.04
C ILE A 594 -29.49 -10.10 16.84
N ASP A 595 -29.53 -11.28 17.46
CA ASP A 595 -30.64 -11.70 18.33
C ASP A 595 -30.86 -10.70 19.48
N ALA A 596 -29.80 -10.36 20.22
CA ALA A 596 -29.87 -9.39 21.30
C ALA A 596 -30.29 -7.99 20.82
N LEU A 597 -29.76 -7.55 19.68
CA LEU A 597 -30.12 -6.26 19.09
C LEU A 597 -31.58 -6.22 18.66
N SER A 598 -32.08 -7.28 18.00
CA SER A 598 -33.44 -7.37 17.48
C SER A 598 -34.54 -7.38 18.55
N HIS A 599 -34.18 -7.76 19.78
CA HIS A 599 -35.05 -7.70 20.95
C HIS A 599 -34.83 -6.44 21.81
N SER A 600 -34.04 -5.48 21.34
CA SER A 600 -33.75 -4.23 22.06
C SER A 600 -34.57 -3.05 21.51
N PRO A 601 -34.71 -1.95 22.28
CA PRO A 601 -35.29 -0.70 21.80
C PRO A 601 -34.53 -0.08 20.62
N PHE A 602 -33.26 -0.45 20.41
CA PHE A 602 -32.40 0.13 19.38
C PHE A 602 -32.59 -0.48 17.99
N TRP A 603 -33.30 -1.62 17.86
CA TRP A 603 -33.42 -2.39 16.61
C TRP A 603 -33.83 -1.52 15.41
N ASN A 604 -34.89 -0.72 15.56
CA ASN A 604 -35.45 0.07 14.46
C ASN A 604 -34.58 1.28 14.06
N ASN A 605 -33.56 1.63 14.85
CA ASN A 605 -32.69 2.78 14.64
C ASN A 605 -31.21 2.38 14.50
N THR A 606 -30.92 1.12 14.21
CA THR A 606 -29.55 0.60 14.07
C THR A 606 -29.32 0.02 12.68
N VAL A 607 -28.18 0.36 12.08
CA VAL A 607 -27.64 -0.30 10.89
C VAL A 607 -26.48 -1.18 11.31
N VAL A 608 -26.44 -2.42 10.80
CA VAL A 608 -25.33 -3.34 11.04
C VAL A 608 -24.63 -3.63 9.72
N PHE A 609 -23.32 -3.40 9.69
CA PHE A 609 -22.46 -3.83 8.59
C PHE A 609 -21.63 -5.02 9.08
N VAL A 610 -21.51 -6.05 8.24
CA VAL A 610 -20.70 -7.23 8.51
C VAL A 610 -19.80 -7.42 7.30
N LEU A 611 -18.49 -7.37 7.52
CA LEU A 611 -17.49 -7.51 6.47
C LEU A 611 -16.28 -8.28 6.99
N GLU A 612 -15.59 -8.90 6.05
CA GLU A 612 -14.26 -9.48 6.25
C GLU A 612 -13.21 -8.37 6.12
N ASP A 613 -12.13 -8.46 6.89
CA ASP A 613 -10.98 -7.56 6.79
C ASP A 613 -10.33 -7.69 5.40
N ASP A 614 -10.15 -8.90 4.89
CA ASP A 614 -9.57 -9.23 3.59
C ASP A 614 -10.65 -9.52 2.53
N ALA A 615 -11.62 -8.63 2.34
CA ALA A 615 -12.73 -8.85 1.42
C ALA A 615 -12.28 -9.23 -0.02
N GLN A 616 -12.20 -10.53 -0.29
CA GLN A 616 -11.69 -11.16 -1.51
C GLN A 616 -12.80 -11.80 -2.35
#